data_AF-W1X3S1-F1
#
_entry.id   AF-W1X3S1-F1
#
_cell.length_a   1.000
_cell.length_b   1.000
_cell.length_c   1.000
_cell.angle_alpha   90.00
_cell.angle_beta   90.00
_cell.angle_gamma   90.00
#
_symmetry.space_group_name_H-M   'P 1'
#
loop_
_entity.id
_entity.type
_entity.pdbx_description
1 polymer ?
#
loop_
_entity_poly.entity_id
_entity_poly.type
_entity_poly.pdbx_seq_one_letter_code
_entity_poly.pdbx_strand_id
1 'polypeptide(L)'
;IRKLLKESEKIGGLEKLVGSKGNEVKLKDMVKKGQLEEIPVEETELKELKKELNRYGVKFSVMKDKESGKYSVFFQAKDMKVMDKAFKHALSESEKKTE
;
A
#
# COMPACT_ATOMS: atom_id res chain seq x y z
N ILE A 1 -6.35 -12.84 -36.89
CA ILE A 1 -6.24 -13.35 -35.48
C ILE A 1 -4.79 -13.32 -34.95
N ARG A 2 -3.75 -13.75 -35.69
CA ARG A 2 -2.35 -13.80 -35.20
C ARG A 2 -1.60 -12.45 -35.03
N LYS A 3 -2.18 -11.33 -35.48
CA LYS A 3 -1.53 -10.00 -35.38
C LYS A 3 -1.92 -9.23 -34.10
N LEU A 4 -3.13 -9.49 -33.59
CA LEU A 4 -3.65 -8.84 -32.38
C LEU A 4 -2.95 -9.33 -31.09
N LEU A 5 -2.48 -10.58 -31.06
CA LEU A 5 -1.78 -11.11 -29.87
C LEU A 5 -0.39 -10.47 -29.65
N LYS A 6 0.25 -10.00 -30.73
CA LYS A 6 1.63 -9.48 -30.72
C LYS A 6 1.72 -8.00 -30.35
N GLU A 7 0.60 -7.28 -30.44
CA GLU A 7 0.49 -5.88 -30.01
C GLU A 7 0.15 -5.76 -28.52
N SER A 8 -0.54 -6.75 -27.94
CA SER A 8 -0.75 -6.85 -26.49
C SER A 8 0.51 -7.18 -25.68
N GLU A 9 1.59 -7.66 -26.31
CA GLU A 9 2.90 -7.80 -25.66
C GLU A 9 3.72 -6.49 -25.65
N LYS A 10 3.44 -5.56 -26.60
CA LYS A 10 4.07 -4.23 -26.64
C LYS A 10 3.38 -3.21 -25.73
N ILE A 11 2.08 -3.36 -25.53
CA ILE A 11 1.31 -2.57 -24.57
C ILE A 11 1.34 -3.35 -23.27
N GLY A 12 2.48 -3.27 -22.56
CA GLY A 12 2.80 -4.04 -21.37
C GLY A 12 1.62 -4.31 -20.44
N GLY A 13 0.98 -5.45 -20.68
CA GLY A 13 0.11 -6.20 -19.79
C GLY A 13 -1.11 -5.47 -19.24
N LEU A 14 -2.17 -6.26 -19.06
CA LEU A 14 -3.15 -6.02 -18.01
C LEU A 14 -2.52 -5.69 -16.63
N GLU A 15 -1.23 -5.99 -16.43
CA GLU A 15 -0.40 -5.56 -15.30
C GLU A 15 -0.36 -4.03 -15.09
N LYS A 16 -0.40 -3.21 -16.14
CA LYS A 16 -0.41 -1.74 -15.98
C LYS A 16 -1.78 -1.18 -15.59
N LEU A 17 -2.86 -1.91 -15.91
CA LEU A 17 -4.23 -1.54 -15.55
C LEU A 17 -4.64 -2.08 -14.18
N VAL A 18 -4.06 -3.19 -13.73
CA VAL A 18 -4.17 -3.65 -12.33
C VAL A 18 -3.15 -2.95 -11.41
N GLY A 19 -2.08 -2.39 -11.95
CA GLY A 19 -1.02 -1.69 -11.22
C GLY A 19 -1.26 -0.19 -10.97
N SER A 20 -2.40 0.37 -11.37
CA SER A 20 -2.66 1.83 -11.32
C SER A 20 -3.79 2.26 -10.38
N LYS A 21 -4.31 1.37 -9.53
CA LYS A 21 -5.42 1.72 -8.61
C LYS A 21 -5.12 1.50 -7.13
N GLY A 22 -3.86 1.24 -6.81
CA GLY A 22 -3.36 1.32 -5.45
C GLY A 22 -2.61 2.63 -5.23
N ASN A 23 -2.79 3.29 -4.10
CA ASN A 23 -1.97 4.41 -3.65
C ASN A 23 -0.53 3.97 -3.26
N GLU A 24 -0.13 2.75 -3.64
CA GLU A 24 1.20 2.22 -3.40
C GLU A 24 2.22 2.91 -4.33
N VAL A 25 3.22 3.54 -3.73
CA VAL A 25 4.30 4.26 -4.44
C VAL A 25 5.64 3.78 -3.92
N LYS A 26 6.71 3.97 -4.70
CA LYS A 26 8.06 3.53 -4.29
C LYS A 26 8.56 4.37 -3.10
N LEU A 27 9.08 3.72 -2.05
CA LEU A 27 9.69 4.38 -0.90
C LEU A 27 10.68 5.48 -1.29
N LYS A 28 11.56 5.22 -2.28
CA LYS A 28 12.55 6.19 -2.79
C LYS A 28 11.92 7.51 -3.27
N ASP A 29 10.71 7.46 -3.82
CA ASP A 29 9.97 8.62 -4.31
C ASP A 29 9.28 9.37 -3.17
N MET A 30 8.89 8.63 -2.13
CA MET A 30 8.27 9.18 -0.93
C MET A 30 9.29 9.91 -0.06
N VAL A 31 10.48 9.31 0.16
CA VAL A 31 11.56 9.87 0.99
C VAL A 31 12.03 11.20 0.41
N LYS A 32 12.03 11.33 -0.92
CA LYS A 32 12.35 12.59 -1.60
C LYS A 32 11.30 13.68 -1.43
N LYS A 33 10.06 13.33 -1.10
CA LYS A 33 8.92 14.26 -1.02
C LYS A 33 8.66 14.81 0.38
N GLY A 34 9.37 14.34 1.41
CA GLY A 34 9.27 14.87 2.78
C GLY A 34 9.43 13.81 3.86
N GLN A 35 8.98 14.15 5.08
CA GLN A 35 8.95 13.22 6.21
C GLN A 35 8.02 12.03 5.92
N LEU A 36 8.53 10.85 6.23
CA LEU A 36 7.79 9.60 6.18
C LEU A 36 7.67 9.03 7.57
N GLU A 37 6.51 8.46 7.83
CA GLU A 37 6.25 7.66 9.00
C GLU A 37 6.34 6.19 8.60
N GLU A 38 6.88 5.37 9.50
CA GLU A 38 6.93 3.93 9.36
C GLU A 38 6.06 3.27 10.44
N ILE A 39 5.25 2.30 10.04
CA ILE A 39 4.50 1.45 10.97
C ILE A 39 4.89 0.00 10.68
N PRO A 40 5.46 -0.70 11.67
CA PRO A 40 5.64 -2.14 11.58
C PRO A 40 4.27 -2.81 11.67
N VAL A 41 4.02 -3.75 10.76
CA VAL A 41 2.80 -4.54 10.66
C VAL A 41 3.11 -6.01 10.42
N GLU A 42 2.21 -6.86 10.86
CA GLU A 42 2.28 -8.28 10.55
C GLU A 42 1.75 -8.57 9.14
N GLU A 43 2.11 -9.72 8.59
CA GLU A 43 1.67 -10.13 7.25
C GLU A 43 0.14 -10.24 7.15
N THR A 44 -0.49 -10.67 8.25
CA THR A 44 -1.94 -10.80 8.43
C THR A 44 -2.63 -9.44 8.31
N GLU A 45 -2.13 -8.43 9.02
CA GLU A 45 -2.65 -7.07 9.03
C GLU A 45 -2.29 -6.27 7.78
N LEU A 46 -1.16 -6.60 7.14
CA LEU A 46 -0.68 -5.89 5.94
C LEU A 46 -1.76 -5.83 4.85
N LYS A 47 -2.51 -6.93 4.66
CA LYS A 47 -3.56 -7.01 3.65
C LYS A 47 -4.73 -6.07 3.95
N GLU A 48 -5.15 -6.00 5.21
CA GLU A 48 -6.26 -5.14 5.65
C GLU A 48 -5.83 -3.68 5.65
N LEU A 49 -4.65 -3.39 6.19
CA LEU A 49 -4.07 -2.06 6.19
C LEU A 49 -3.97 -1.53 4.76
N LYS A 50 -3.38 -2.29 3.82
CA LYS A 50 -3.33 -1.87 2.40
C LYS A 50 -4.70 -1.49 1.86
N LYS A 51 -5.75 -2.23 2.20
CA LYS A 51 -7.12 -1.95 1.73
C LYS A 51 -7.65 -0.64 2.31
N GLU A 52 -7.46 -0.42 3.61
CA GLU A 52 -7.85 0.81 4.29
C GLU A 52 -7.08 2.01 3.69
N LEU A 53 -5.76 1.93 3.55
CA LEU A 53 -4.96 3.02 2.97
C LEU A 53 -5.41 3.38 1.56
N ASN A 54 -5.80 2.37 0.78
CA ASN A 54 -6.37 2.60 -0.53
C ASN A 54 -7.73 3.28 -0.50
N ARG A 55 -8.59 2.92 0.47
CA ARG A 55 -9.90 3.55 0.68
C ARG A 55 -9.76 5.03 1.03
N TYR A 56 -8.76 5.37 1.83
CA TYR A 56 -8.51 6.75 2.28
C TYR A 56 -7.63 7.57 1.31
N GLY A 57 -7.14 6.97 0.22
CA GLY A 57 -6.29 7.69 -0.75
C GLY A 57 -4.88 7.99 -0.23
N VAL A 58 -4.42 7.28 0.80
CA VAL A 58 -3.12 7.51 1.43
C VAL A 58 -2.04 6.89 0.57
N LYS A 59 -1.02 7.68 0.20
CA LYS A 59 0.16 7.13 -0.48
C LYS A 59 1.03 6.35 0.51
N PHE A 60 1.29 5.08 0.20
CA PHE A 60 2.09 4.21 1.06
C PHE A 60 3.11 3.38 0.27
N SER A 61 4.11 2.85 0.96
CA SER A 61 5.09 1.90 0.44
C SER A 61 5.26 0.78 1.45
N VAL A 62 5.42 -0.46 0.99
CA VAL A 62 5.67 -1.59 1.88
C VAL A 62 7.09 -2.07 1.70
N MET A 63 7.79 -2.26 2.81
CA MET A 63 9.10 -2.88 2.85
C MET A 63 9.02 -4.11 3.75
N LYS A 64 9.71 -5.17 3.39
CA LYS A 64 9.89 -6.32 4.28
C LYS A 64 11.26 -6.20 4.92
N ASP A 65 11.28 -6.18 6.24
CA ASP A 65 12.53 -6.27 6.96
C ASP A 65 13.04 -7.72 6.91
N LYS A 66 14.27 -7.90 6.44
CA LYS A 66 14.84 -9.23 6.24
C LYS A 66 15.42 -9.80 7.54
N GLU A 67 15.68 -8.95 8.52
CA GLU A 67 16.27 -9.30 9.81
C GLU A 67 15.17 -9.68 10.82
N SER A 68 14.12 -8.86 10.90
CA SER A 68 12.97 -9.08 11.78
C SER A 68 11.88 -9.96 11.14
N GLY A 69 11.87 -10.08 9.81
CA GLY A 69 10.83 -10.79 9.06
C GLY A 69 9.49 -10.07 9.01
N LYS A 70 9.39 -8.90 9.64
CA LYS A 70 8.19 -8.05 9.73
C LYS A 70 8.04 -7.20 8.49
N TYR A 71 6.80 -6.81 8.21
CA TYR A 71 6.51 -5.85 7.15
C TYR A 71 6.45 -4.45 7.77
N SER A 72 7.01 -3.46 7.10
CA SER A 72 6.91 -2.06 7.50
C SER A 72 6.20 -1.30 6.39
N VAL A 73 5.14 -0.59 6.75
CA VAL A 73 4.42 0.28 5.84
C VAL A 73 4.85 1.72 6.09
N PHE A 74 5.37 2.34 5.05
CA PHE A 74 5.81 3.71 5.03
C PHE A 74 4.75 4.60 4.39
N PHE A 75 4.44 5.74 4.99
CA PHE A 75 3.48 6.70 4.45
C PHE A 75 3.99 8.13 4.63
N GLN A 76 3.42 9.08 3.89
CA GLN A 76 3.84 10.48 4.02
C GLN A 76 3.23 11.11 5.28
N ALA A 77 4.05 11.79 6.08
CA ALA A 77 3.58 12.47 7.30
C ALA A 77 2.51 13.54 7.02
N LYS A 78 2.51 14.12 5.82
CA LYS A 78 1.48 15.08 5.40
C LYS A 78 0.06 14.47 5.41
N ASP A 79 -0.04 13.17 5.15
CA ASP A 79 -1.28 12.40 5.11
C ASP A 79 -1.58 11.73 6.46
N MET A 80 -0.74 11.94 7.47
CA MET A 80 -0.86 11.36 8.82
C MET A 80 -2.22 11.67 9.48
N LYS A 81 -2.82 12.83 9.20
CA LYS A 81 -4.16 13.18 9.71
C LYS A 81 -5.28 12.30 9.15
N VAL A 82 -5.14 11.89 7.90
CA VAL A 82 -6.09 10.98 7.23
C VAL A 82 -5.76 9.54 7.62
N MET A 83 -4.47 9.23 7.71
CA MET A 83 -3.94 7.96 8.19
C MET A 83 -4.39 7.62 9.60
N ASP A 84 -4.26 8.52 10.56
CA ASP A 84 -4.66 8.28 11.95
C ASP A 84 -6.16 7.94 12.06
N LYS A 85 -7.00 8.60 11.25
CA LYS A 85 -8.43 8.26 11.16
C LYS A 85 -8.67 6.89 10.54
N ALA A 86 -7.97 6.60 9.44
CA ALA A 86 -8.06 5.31 8.75
C ALA A 86 -7.59 4.17 9.65
N PHE A 87 -6.47 4.37 10.33
CA PHE A 87 -5.82 3.40 11.20
C PHE A 87 -6.66 3.14 12.45
N LYS A 88 -7.19 4.18 13.10
CA LYS A 88 -8.15 4.01 14.20
C LYS A 88 -9.41 3.26 13.78
N HIS A 89 -9.90 3.50 12.57
CA HIS A 89 -11.05 2.79 12.04
C HIS A 89 -10.71 1.31 11.75
N ALA A 90 -9.59 1.04 11.10
CA ALA A 90 -9.10 -0.32 10.82
C ALA A 90 -8.89 -1.11 12.09
N LEU A 91 -8.24 -0.52 13.09
CA LEU A 91 -8.02 -1.13 14.41
C LEU A 91 -9.33 -1.37 15.16
N SER A 92 -10.24 -0.38 15.17
CA SER A 92 -11.54 -0.57 15.83
C SER A 92 -12.38 -1.67 15.16
N GLU A 93 -12.20 -1.88 13.85
CA GLU A 93 -12.90 -2.93 13.09
C GLU A 93 -12.21 -4.30 13.22
N SER A 94 -10.88 -4.33 13.36
CA SER A 94 -10.12 -5.56 13.63
C SER A 94 -10.25 -6.04 15.08
N GLU A 95 -10.31 -5.14 16.07
CA GLU A 95 -10.51 -5.48 17.48
C GLU A 95 -11.91 -6.06 17.76
N LYS A 96 -12.94 -5.61 17.02
CA LYS A 96 -14.31 -6.16 17.13
C LYS A 96 -14.48 -7.58 16.59
N LYS A 97 -13.45 -8.16 15.98
CA LYS A 97 -13.51 -9.51 15.43
C LYS A 97 -13.01 -10.60 16.38
N THR A 98 -12.71 -10.25 17.63
CA THR A 98 -12.20 -11.18 18.66
C THR A 98 -13.20 -11.45 19.79
N GLU A 99 -14.48 -11.11 19.62
CA GLU A 99 -15.53 -11.44 20.62
C GLU A 99 -16.49 -12.53 20.14
#